data_AF-A0A3M7BJH7-F1
#
_entry.id   AF-A0A3M7BJH7-F1
#
_cell.length_a   1.000
_cell.length_b   1.000
_cell.length_c   1.000
_cell.angle_alpha   90.00
_cell.angle_beta   90.00
_cell.angle_gamma   90.00
#
_symmetry.space_group_name_H-M   'P 1'
#
loop_
_entity.id
_entity.type
_entity.pdbx_description
1 polymer ?
#
loop_
_entity_poly.entity_id
_entity_poly.type
_entity_poly.pdbx_seq_one_letter_code
_entity_poly.pdbx_strand_id
1 'polypeptide(L)'
;MLVMLHTWQAGDCSDQEPYKGDFAAAMKGIKAKALVLPCKTDLYFPPEDSEIEVKHMREGIGELKVFPSIWGHWAGGPGQSAEDVKWLDERLHEFFEKN
;
A
#
# COMPACT_ATOMS: atom_id res chain seq x y z
N MET A 1 -2.33 23.42 -5.09
CA MET A 1 -3.21 22.47 -4.38
C MET A 1 -4.31 21.88 -5.25
N LEU A 2 -5.10 22.66 -6.01
CA LEU A 2 -6.21 22.10 -6.83
C LEU A 2 -5.77 21.04 -7.87
N VAL A 3 -4.63 21.25 -8.55
CA VAL A 3 -4.12 20.30 -9.53
C VAL A 3 -3.69 18.98 -8.87
N MET A 4 -3.16 19.01 -7.63
CA MET A 4 -2.80 17.80 -6.89
C MET A 4 -4.05 17.00 -6.47
N LEU A 5 -5.10 17.70 -6.03
CA LEU A 5 -6.39 17.06 -5.73
C LEU A 5 -6.97 16.39 -6.98
N HIS A 6 -6.91 17.06 -8.13
CA HIS A 6 -7.34 16.45 -9.40
C HIS A 6 -6.54 15.20 -9.72
N THR A 7 -5.21 15.20 -9.51
CA THR A 7 -4.39 13.99 -9.69
C THR A 7 -4.85 12.84 -8.80
N TRP A 8 -5.23 13.10 -7.54
CA TRP A 8 -5.74 12.05 -6.64
C TRP A 8 -7.11 11.55 -7.07
N GLN A 9 -8.02 12.45 -7.47
CA GLN A 9 -9.36 12.09 -7.92
C GLN A 9 -9.37 11.31 -9.25
N ALA A 10 -8.43 11.62 -10.14
CA ALA A 10 -8.27 10.95 -11.43
C ALA A 10 -7.31 9.74 -11.38
N GLY A 11 -6.79 9.40 -10.20
CA GLY A 11 -5.81 8.33 -10.01
C GLY A 11 -6.44 6.95 -10.08
N ASP A 12 -6.81 6.49 -11.28
CA ASP A 12 -7.32 5.13 -11.52
C ASP A 12 -6.31 4.31 -12.32
N CYS A 13 -5.66 3.35 -11.66
CA CYS A 13 -4.68 2.48 -12.31
C CYS A 13 -5.30 1.50 -13.33
N SER A 14 -6.61 1.33 -13.32
CA SER A 14 -7.36 0.48 -14.23
C SER A 14 -7.86 1.19 -15.48
N ASP A 15 -7.85 2.54 -15.50
CA ASP A 15 -8.17 3.36 -16.67
C ASP A 15 -7.00 3.41 -17.67
N GLN A 16 -6.53 2.22 -18.06
CA GLN A 16 -5.54 2.02 -19.10
C GLN A 16 -5.80 0.67 -19.79
N GLU A 17 -5.25 0.48 -20.99
CA GLU A 17 -5.18 -0.85 -21.59
C GLU A 17 -4.18 -1.74 -20.80
N PRO A 18 -4.45 -3.04 -20.58
CA PRO A 18 -5.58 -3.81 -21.10
C PRO A 18 -6.82 -3.88 -20.18
N TYR A 19 -6.90 -3.05 -19.13
CA TYR A 19 -7.83 -3.26 -18.00
C TYR A 19 -9.18 -2.55 -18.18
N LYS A 20 -9.25 -1.44 -18.94
CA LYS A 20 -10.51 -0.78 -19.33
C LYS A 20 -11.46 -0.46 -18.15
N GLY A 21 -10.89 -0.01 -17.03
CA GLY A 21 -11.63 0.29 -15.80
C GLY A 21 -11.89 -0.91 -14.88
N ASP A 22 -11.42 -2.11 -15.23
CA ASP A 22 -11.49 -3.27 -14.33
C ASP A 22 -10.33 -3.26 -13.33
N PHE A 23 -10.60 -2.66 -12.16
CA PHE A 23 -9.66 -2.58 -11.05
C PHE A 23 -9.13 -3.95 -10.59
N ALA A 24 -10.00 -4.97 -10.55
CA ALA A 24 -9.58 -6.31 -10.14
C ALA A 24 -8.61 -6.92 -11.14
N ALA A 25 -8.83 -6.71 -12.44
CA ALA A 25 -7.90 -7.13 -13.49
C ALA A 25 -6.57 -6.39 -13.40
N ALA A 26 -6.58 -5.09 -13.10
CA ALA A 26 -5.36 -4.29 -12.91
C ALA A 26 -4.52 -4.80 -11.74
N MET A 27 -5.13 -5.08 -10.58
CA MET A 27 -4.45 -5.65 -9.42
C MET A 27 -3.88 -7.05 -9.69
N LYS A 28 -4.61 -7.91 -10.43
CA LYS A 28 -4.11 -9.23 -10.86
C LYS A 28 -2.92 -9.12 -11.82
N GLY A 29 -2.79 -8.01 -12.53
CA GLY A 29 -1.69 -7.73 -13.45
C GLY A 29 -0.33 -7.55 -12.75
N ILE A 30 -0.32 -7.22 -11.46
CA ILE A 30 0.91 -7.08 -10.66
C ILE A 30 1.64 -8.43 -10.58
N LYS A 31 2.94 -8.40 -10.90
CA LYS A 31 3.81 -9.60 -10.93
C LYS A 31 4.86 -9.61 -9.83
N ALA A 32 5.32 -8.43 -9.42
CA ALA A 32 6.29 -8.32 -8.34
C ALA A 32 5.62 -8.66 -7.01
N LYS A 33 6.34 -9.37 -6.13
CA LYS A 33 5.91 -9.56 -4.74
C LYS A 33 5.77 -8.17 -4.10
N ALA A 34 4.68 -7.95 -3.38
CA ALA A 34 4.36 -6.67 -2.78
C ALA A 34 4.10 -6.84 -1.28
N LEU A 35 4.88 -6.13 -0.46
CA LEU A 35 4.57 -5.89 0.93
C LEU A 35 3.84 -4.55 1.03
N VAL A 36 2.56 -4.58 1.42
CA VAL A 36 1.70 -3.39 1.53
C VAL A 36 1.54 -3.06 3.01
N LEU A 37 1.95 -1.85 3.41
CA LEU A 37 2.11 -1.43 4.81
C LEU A 37 1.29 -0.16 5.14
N PRO A 38 -0.05 -0.19 5.05
CA PRO A 38 -0.86 0.98 5.41
C PRO A 38 -0.81 1.21 6.92
N CYS A 39 -0.91 2.47 7.36
CA CYS A 39 -0.97 2.79 8.79
C CYS A 39 -2.41 2.76 9.29
N LYS A 40 -2.60 2.14 10.47
CA LYS A 40 -3.91 2.02 11.13
C LYS A 40 -4.60 3.37 11.34
N THR A 41 -3.81 4.43 11.53
CA THR A 41 -4.30 5.77 11.84
C THR A 41 -4.15 6.75 10.67
N ASP A 42 -3.84 6.27 9.45
CA ASP A 42 -3.80 7.11 8.26
C ASP A 42 -5.23 7.51 7.84
N LEU A 43 -5.42 8.81 7.60
CA LEU A 43 -6.70 9.38 7.16
C LEU A 43 -6.75 9.66 5.65
N TYR A 44 -5.61 9.56 4.96
CA TYR A 44 -5.48 9.74 3.51
C TYR A 44 -5.58 8.39 2.80
N PHE A 45 -4.91 7.37 3.35
CA PHE A 45 -4.84 6.02 2.78
C PHE A 45 -5.14 4.95 3.86
N PRO A 46 -6.43 4.76 4.21
CA PRO A 46 -6.84 3.83 5.25
C PRO A 46 -6.50 2.36 4.91
N PRO A 47 -6.29 1.50 5.92
CA PRO A 47 -5.97 0.09 5.69
C PRO A 47 -6.99 -0.66 4.83
N GLU A 48 -8.26 -0.29 4.92
CA GLU A 48 -9.37 -0.93 4.20
C GLU A 48 -9.20 -0.85 2.68
N ASP A 49 -8.63 0.24 2.16
CA ASP A 49 -8.37 0.39 0.73
C ASP A 49 -7.27 -0.59 0.28
N SER A 50 -6.19 -0.69 1.06
CA SER A 50 -5.11 -1.66 0.81
C SER A 50 -5.56 -3.12 0.99
N GLU A 51 -6.51 -3.40 1.89
CA GLU A 51 -7.14 -4.72 1.98
C GLU A 51 -7.86 -5.10 0.68
N ILE A 52 -8.58 -4.14 0.07
CA ILE A 52 -9.25 -4.34 -1.21
C ILE A 52 -8.22 -4.55 -2.33
N GLU A 53 -7.15 -3.76 -2.39
CA GLU A 53 -6.06 -3.91 -3.36
C GLU A 53 -5.44 -5.31 -3.29
N VAL A 54 -4.94 -5.69 -2.11
CA VAL A 54 -4.25 -6.98 -1.89
C VAL A 54 -5.18 -8.16 -2.14
N LYS A 55 -6.46 -8.06 -1.77
CA LYS A 55 -7.47 -9.10 -2.05
C LYS A 55 -7.63 -9.38 -3.55
N HIS A 56 -7.47 -8.38 -4.40
CA HIS A 56 -7.58 -8.55 -5.85
C HIS A 56 -6.27 -8.97 -6.51
N MET A 57 -5.13 -8.88 -5.82
CA MET A 57 -3.87 -9.42 -6.33
C MET A 57 -3.94 -10.96 -6.46
N ARG A 58 -3.04 -11.53 -7.27
CA ARG A 58 -2.94 -13.00 -7.36
C ARG A 58 -2.43 -13.57 -6.04
N GLU A 59 -2.85 -14.81 -5.76
CA GLU A 59 -2.44 -15.52 -4.54
C GLU A 59 -0.91 -15.53 -4.39
N GLY A 60 -0.46 -15.15 -3.19
CA GLY A 60 0.96 -15.06 -2.85
C GLY A 60 1.71 -13.86 -3.43
N ILE A 61 1.07 -12.96 -4.18
CA ILE A 61 1.72 -11.73 -4.70
C ILE A 61 1.74 -10.63 -3.64
N GLY A 62 0.58 -10.33 -3.05
CA GLY A 62 0.44 -9.28 -2.02
C GLY A 62 0.48 -9.85 -0.60
N GLU A 63 1.22 -9.20 0.28
CA GLU A 63 1.20 -9.40 1.72
C GLU A 63 0.84 -8.08 2.39
N LEU A 64 -0.24 -8.05 3.18
CA LEU A 64 -0.68 -6.87 3.91
C LEU A 64 -0.20 -6.93 5.36
N LYS A 65 0.40 -5.85 5.86
CA LYS A 65 0.76 -5.68 7.26
C LYS A 65 0.36 -4.29 7.73
N VAL A 66 -0.70 -4.20 8.52
CA VAL A 66 -1.17 -2.91 9.04
C VAL A 66 -0.17 -2.37 10.07
N PHE A 67 0.39 -1.19 9.80
CA PHE A 67 1.34 -0.49 10.65
C PHE A 67 0.61 0.03 11.89
N PRO A 68 0.94 -0.46 13.11
CA PRO A 68 0.24 -0.10 14.34
C PRO A 68 0.70 1.24 14.95
N SER A 69 0.98 2.25 14.12
CA SER A 69 1.47 3.56 14.59
C SER A 69 0.33 4.54 14.85
N ILE A 70 0.57 5.49 15.75
CA ILE A 70 -0.31 6.65 16.02
C ILE A 70 0.03 7.86 15.14
N TRP A 71 1.10 7.79 14.35
CA TRP A 71 1.60 8.90 13.53
C TRP A 71 0.84 9.07 12.21
N GLY A 72 -0.19 8.25 11.98
CA GLY A 72 -0.99 8.25 10.78
C GLY A 72 -0.14 8.13 9.52
N HIS A 73 -0.39 9.04 8.58
CA HIS A 73 0.33 9.08 7.30
C HIS A 73 1.86 9.17 7.45
N TRP A 74 2.34 9.72 8.55
CA TRP A 74 3.77 9.91 8.79
C TRP A 74 4.46 8.70 9.45
N ALA A 75 3.76 7.59 9.66
CA ALA A 75 4.29 6.40 10.37
C ALA A 75 5.54 5.79 9.70
N GLY A 76 5.60 5.78 8.37
CA GLY A 76 6.78 5.34 7.62
C GLY A 76 7.84 6.43 7.40
N GLY A 77 7.63 7.62 7.95
CA GLY A 77 8.52 8.75 7.80
C GLY A 77 9.84 8.58 8.58
N PRO A 78 10.95 9.14 8.10
CA PRO A 78 12.25 8.91 8.70
C PRO A 78 12.40 9.57 10.09
N GLY A 79 12.91 8.78 11.04
CA GLY A 79 13.83 9.26 12.08
C GLY A 79 13.24 9.87 13.36
N GLN A 80 11.92 10.07 13.46
CA GLN A 80 11.32 10.66 14.68
C GLN A 80 10.67 9.62 15.60
N SER A 81 10.13 8.54 15.05
CA SER A 81 9.57 7.42 15.82
C SER A 81 10.50 6.20 15.70
N ALA A 82 11.40 6.04 16.67
CA ALA A 82 12.41 4.98 16.63
C ALA A 82 11.80 3.57 16.67
N GLU A 83 10.70 3.40 17.42
CA GLU A 83 9.98 2.13 17.50
C GLU A 83 9.29 1.79 16.18
N ASP A 84 8.66 2.78 15.53
CA ASP A 84 8.03 2.59 14.23
C ASP A 84 9.06 2.26 13.15
N VAL A 85 10.21 2.94 13.14
CA VAL A 85 11.32 2.64 12.21
C VAL A 85 11.82 1.22 12.41
N LYS A 86 12.01 0.79 13.67
CA LYS A 86 12.41 -0.59 13.97
C LYS A 86 11.38 -1.59 13.47
N TRP A 87 10.09 -1.34 13.73
CA TRP A 87 9.01 -2.22 13.27
C TRP A 87 9.00 -2.34 11.74
N LEU A 88 9.16 -1.21 11.03
CA LEU A 88 9.22 -1.19 9.57
C LEU A 88 10.42 -1.99 9.04
N ASP A 89 11.61 -1.77 9.60
CA ASP A 89 12.84 -2.45 9.20
C ASP A 89 12.73 -3.97 9.36
N GLU A 90 12.18 -4.44 10.49
CA GLU A 90 11.95 -5.88 10.72
C GLU A 90 11.01 -6.49 9.67
N ARG A 91 9.89 -5.81 9.33
CA ARG A 91 8.95 -6.33 8.31
C ARG A 91 9.57 -6.36 6.92
N LEU A 92 10.40 -5.37 6.59
CA LEU A 92 11.15 -5.35 5.33
C LEU A 92 12.14 -6.51 5.27
N HIS A 93 12.92 -6.72 6.34
CA HIS A 93 13.87 -7.82 6.43
C HIS A 93 13.20 -9.18 6.25
N GLU A 94 12.14 -9.45 7.01
CA GLU A 94 11.34 -10.68 6.89
C GLU A 94 10.82 -10.93 5.47
N PHE A 95 10.36 -9.87 4.79
CA PHE A 95 9.85 -9.97 3.42
C PHE A 95 10.94 -10.27 2.39
N PHE A 96 12.12 -9.66 2.52
CA PHE A 96 13.25 -9.90 1.64
C PHE A 96 13.92 -11.27 1.88
N GLU A 97 13.92 -11.80 3.09
CA GLU A 97 14.43 -13.16 3.33
C GLU A 97 13.52 -14.24 2.74
N LYS A 98 12.20 -13.99 2.74
CA LYS A 98 11.18 -14.96 2.31
C LYS A 98 11.02 -15.06 0.78
N ASN A 99 11.39 -14.04 0.01
CA ASN A 99 11.09 -13.93 -1.42
C ASN A 99 12.33 -13.73 -2.27
#